data_AF-A0A4Q3DH08-F1
#
_entry.id   AF-A0A4Q3DH08-F1
#
_cell.length_a   1.000
_cell.length_b   1.000
_cell.length_c   1.000
_cell.angle_alpha   90.00
_cell.angle_beta   90.00
_cell.angle_gamma   90.00
#
_symmetry.space_group_name_H-M   'P 1'
#
loop_
_entity.id
_entity.type
_entity.pdbx_description
1 polymer ?
#
loop_
_entity_poly.entity_id
_entity_poly.type
_entity_poly.pdbx_seq_one_letter_code
_entity_poly.pdbx_strand_id
1 'polypeptide(L)'
;GTFSEKSKLLLRHLSHFSMGVDIADFNNDGFPDILTLDMLPQDNHRQKSLQMEENYESFELMQRQDLYKQYMRNMLQLNNGNGTFSEIAQLSGIAATDWSWCPLIADFDNDGYKDIFISNGYLRDYTNKDFLRYWGDYKIKKAMAREPFLLMDLVTAMPSTKLPNYIFRNNHNLTFSNKQQDWGMTNATISNGAVYADLDNDGDLDLVVNNINEEASVYQNTSRETSHTSFIGIKLKGKGANTNAIGAKVFVHVKTVSQYQEVNPGRGYLSSVSTVLNFGLGEAKTVDSIRVIWPDQTQQSMQNVAANQCLVISYQPEKNTKKSTVKTVSPLFTKVDPLINYTSEENPINDFKRQLLMLFMYSKTSPVITKADVNKDGLEDLFISGDQLSPGKIFTQQANGTFKPMDLPGGEQTATISAAAFFDANNDGFPDLYLAKGGYALYEPNTLDLQDQLFLNDKKGNFYLSPIPLPNVNASSKSVVRPCDFDGDGDVDLFVGGRVIPGQYPLAPKSYLLVNDGKGNFTSTQIPFENAGMVNDATWVDLDK
;
A
#
# COMPACT_ATOMS: atom_id res chain seq x y z
N GLY A 1 27.38 11.23 17.78
CA GLY A 1 26.40 11.58 16.72
C GLY A 1 25.11 11.94 17.39
N THR A 2 24.38 12.91 16.85
CA THR A 2 22.99 13.16 17.25
C THR A 2 22.09 12.36 16.33
N PHE A 3 21.11 11.65 16.89
CA PHE A 3 20.05 10.98 16.12
C PHE A 3 18.80 11.87 16.12
N SER A 4 18.06 11.88 15.02
CA SER A 4 16.75 12.55 14.91
C SER A 4 15.73 11.54 14.41
N GLU A 5 14.62 11.43 15.13
CA GLU A 5 13.44 10.65 14.69
C GLU A 5 12.79 11.38 13.50
N LYS A 6 12.61 10.67 12.37
CA LYS A 6 12.01 11.23 11.14
C LYS A 6 11.01 10.28 10.49
N SER A 7 10.66 9.16 11.11
CA SER A 7 9.79 8.15 10.50
C SER A 7 8.46 8.75 10.03
N LYS A 8 7.83 9.62 10.84
CA LYS A 8 6.57 10.30 10.49
C LYS A 8 6.68 11.22 9.26
N LEU A 9 7.89 11.71 8.96
CA LEU A 9 8.16 12.56 7.80
C LEU A 9 8.44 11.74 6.54
N LEU A 10 9.15 10.61 6.71
CA LEU A 10 9.68 9.83 5.59
C LEU A 10 8.74 8.69 5.16
N LEU A 11 8.11 8.02 6.12
CA LEU A 11 7.27 6.84 5.93
C LEU A 11 5.81 7.24 6.06
N ARG A 12 4.87 6.50 5.45
CA ARG A 12 3.41 6.75 5.60
C ARG A 12 2.74 5.83 6.62
N HIS A 13 3.27 4.61 6.74
CA HIS A 13 2.79 3.55 7.61
C HIS A 13 3.99 2.70 8.06
N LEU A 14 3.84 2.00 9.20
CA LEU A 14 4.86 1.13 9.78
C LEU A 14 4.29 -0.26 10.02
N SER A 15 5.17 -1.27 10.10
CA SER A 15 4.81 -2.56 10.69
C SER A 15 4.50 -2.39 12.18
N HIS A 16 3.61 -3.21 12.72
CA HIS A 16 3.16 -3.11 14.10
C HIS A 16 4.14 -3.78 15.06
N PHE A 17 4.72 -4.92 14.65
CA PHE A 17 5.66 -5.70 15.46
C PHE A 17 6.94 -5.99 14.68
N SER A 18 7.68 -4.94 14.31
CA SER A 18 8.95 -5.08 13.58
C SER A 18 9.94 -5.97 14.33
N MET A 19 10.28 -7.13 13.76
CA MET A 19 11.28 -8.03 14.35
C MET A 19 12.65 -7.84 13.70
N GLY A 20 12.79 -8.15 12.41
CA GLY A 20 14.02 -7.94 11.65
C GLY A 20 13.91 -6.84 10.61
N VAL A 21 15.07 -6.35 10.18
CA VAL A 21 15.20 -5.29 9.20
C VAL A 21 16.41 -5.52 8.29
N ASP A 22 16.23 -5.27 7.00
CA ASP A 22 17.34 -5.14 6.05
C ASP A 22 17.14 -3.90 5.17
N ILE A 23 18.25 -3.30 4.73
CA ILE A 23 18.29 -2.10 3.92
C ILE A 23 19.20 -2.34 2.72
N ALA A 24 18.63 -2.31 1.53
CA ALA A 24 19.34 -2.51 0.28
C ALA A 24 18.60 -1.83 -0.88
N ASP A 25 19.34 -1.46 -1.92
CA ASP A 25 18.78 -1.03 -3.21
C ASP A 25 18.39 -2.29 -4.00
N PHE A 26 17.12 -2.70 -3.95
CA PHE A 26 16.70 -3.95 -4.60
C PHE A 26 16.33 -3.77 -6.07
N ASN A 27 16.04 -2.54 -6.51
CA ASN A 27 15.57 -2.23 -7.86
C ASN A 27 16.67 -1.60 -8.76
N ASN A 28 17.88 -1.41 -8.23
CA ASN A 28 19.04 -0.83 -8.89
C ASN A 28 18.86 0.64 -9.32
N ASP A 29 18.12 1.43 -8.54
CA ASP A 29 17.96 2.87 -8.77
C ASP A 29 19.00 3.74 -8.00
N GLY A 30 19.82 3.10 -7.16
CA GLY A 30 20.84 3.73 -6.33
C GLY A 30 20.33 4.30 -5.01
N PHE A 31 19.07 4.10 -4.67
CA PHE A 31 18.44 4.52 -3.42
C PHE A 31 18.10 3.30 -2.56
N PRO A 32 18.68 3.16 -1.36
CA PRO A 32 18.37 2.03 -0.50
C PRO A 32 16.92 2.05 0.00
N ASP A 33 16.29 0.89 -0.07
CA ASP A 33 14.94 0.60 0.40
C ASP A 33 14.98 -0.08 1.76
N ILE A 34 13.86 -0.09 2.49
CA ILE A 34 13.78 -0.66 3.84
C ILE A 34 12.77 -1.79 3.84
N LEU A 35 13.21 -3.00 4.21
CA LEU A 35 12.32 -4.12 4.47
C LEU A 35 12.24 -4.36 5.98
N THR A 36 11.03 -4.33 6.55
CA THR A 36 10.75 -4.78 7.91
C THR A 36 9.78 -5.95 7.89
N LEU A 37 10.00 -6.90 8.79
CA LEU A 37 9.17 -8.10 8.90
C LEU A 37 8.20 -8.03 10.09
N ASP A 38 7.06 -8.67 9.92
CA ASP A 38 5.97 -8.78 10.90
C ASP A 38 5.31 -10.18 10.79
N MET A 39 4.15 -10.37 11.41
CA MET A 39 3.62 -11.70 11.73
C MET A 39 2.37 -12.10 10.95
N LEU A 40 2.17 -11.59 9.73
CA LEU A 40 0.98 -11.91 8.92
C LEU A 40 1.13 -13.25 8.21
N PRO A 41 0.31 -14.28 8.53
CA PRO A 41 0.32 -15.55 7.79
C PRO A 41 -0.18 -15.39 6.36
N GLN A 42 0.34 -16.20 5.43
CA GLN A 42 -0.10 -16.19 4.04
C GLN A 42 -1.47 -16.84 3.86
N ASP A 43 -1.75 -17.93 4.58
CA ASP A 43 -2.99 -18.69 4.42
C ASP A 43 -4.14 -18.18 5.32
N ASN A 44 -5.35 -18.27 4.80
CA ASN A 44 -6.57 -17.81 5.45
C ASN A 44 -6.86 -18.53 6.78
N HIS A 45 -6.52 -19.82 6.88
CA HIS A 45 -6.77 -20.59 8.09
C HIS A 45 -5.90 -20.07 9.23
N ARG A 46 -4.58 -19.96 9.04
CA ARG A 46 -3.66 -19.41 10.04
C ARG A 46 -3.94 -17.95 10.34
N GLN A 47 -4.31 -17.13 9.36
CA GLN A 47 -4.78 -15.78 9.63
C GLN A 47 -5.94 -15.82 10.64
N LYS A 48 -6.99 -16.61 10.42
CA LYS A 48 -8.11 -16.71 11.37
C LYS A 48 -7.72 -17.30 12.73
N SER A 49 -6.78 -18.24 12.76
CA SER A 49 -6.33 -18.88 14.00
C SER A 49 -5.39 -17.99 14.83
N LEU A 50 -4.61 -17.09 14.21
CA LEU A 50 -3.55 -16.30 14.86
C LEU A 50 -3.82 -14.80 14.87
N GLN A 51 -4.82 -14.32 14.11
CA GLN A 51 -5.16 -12.90 14.01
C GLN A 51 -5.39 -12.32 15.40
N MET A 52 -4.57 -11.33 15.73
CA MET A 52 -4.74 -10.52 16.92
C MET A 52 -6.01 -9.67 16.83
N GLU A 53 -6.46 -9.15 17.96
CA GLU A 53 -7.67 -8.31 18.00
C GLU A 53 -7.43 -7.00 17.23
N GLU A 54 -7.84 -6.98 15.96
CA GLU A 54 -7.90 -5.77 15.15
C GLU A 54 -9.17 -5.00 15.50
N ASN A 55 -9.06 -4.11 16.48
CA ASN A 55 -10.15 -3.22 16.87
C ASN A 55 -9.93 -1.83 16.26
N TYR A 56 -10.84 -1.43 15.36
CA TYR A 56 -10.79 -0.11 14.71
C TYR A 56 -10.82 1.04 15.73
N GLU A 57 -11.59 0.94 16.81
CA GLU A 57 -11.65 2.00 17.83
C GLU A 57 -10.34 2.11 18.60
N SER A 58 -9.69 0.98 18.89
CA SER A 58 -8.34 0.98 19.47
C SER A 58 -7.34 1.61 18.49
N PHE A 59 -7.41 1.28 17.20
CA PHE A 59 -6.57 1.88 16.16
C PHE A 59 -6.79 3.40 16.02
N GLU A 60 -8.05 3.85 16.03
CA GLU A 60 -8.42 5.26 15.98
C GLU A 60 -7.94 6.00 17.24
N LEU A 61 -8.12 5.42 18.42
CA LEU A 61 -7.64 5.96 19.68
C LEU A 61 -6.11 6.13 19.69
N MET A 62 -5.38 5.12 19.20
CA MET A 62 -3.92 5.20 19.07
C MET A 62 -3.50 6.39 18.20
N GLN A 63 -4.14 6.58 17.04
CA GLN A 63 -3.85 7.72 16.16
C GLN A 63 -4.17 9.07 16.83
N ARG A 64 -5.30 9.16 17.56
CA ARG A 64 -5.66 10.37 18.32
C ARG A 64 -4.67 10.68 19.45
N GLN A 65 -3.94 9.68 19.94
CA GLN A 65 -2.85 9.84 20.92
C GLN A 65 -1.48 10.08 20.27
N ASP A 66 -1.45 10.43 18.98
CA ASP A 66 -0.23 10.69 18.20
C ASP A 66 0.70 9.46 18.09
N LEU A 67 0.16 8.25 18.28
CA LEU A 67 0.79 7.01 17.85
C LEU A 67 0.62 6.86 16.34
N TYR A 68 1.64 6.33 15.68
CA TYR A 68 1.67 6.30 14.22
C TYR A 68 0.85 5.15 13.64
N LYS A 69 0.56 5.20 12.33
CA LYS A 69 -0.23 4.18 11.63
C LYS A 69 0.58 2.89 11.49
N GLN A 70 0.18 1.87 12.23
CA GLN A 70 0.86 0.58 12.31
C GLN A 70 -0.04 -0.58 11.91
N TYR A 71 0.46 -1.49 11.06
CA TYR A 71 -0.28 -2.67 10.59
C TYR A 71 0.57 -3.92 10.72
N MET A 72 -0.05 -5.04 11.12
CA MET A 72 0.63 -6.31 11.31
C MET A 72 0.86 -6.99 9.95
N ARG A 73 1.91 -6.56 9.23
CA ARG A 73 2.38 -7.17 7.98
C ARG A 73 3.81 -6.71 7.66
N ASN A 74 4.51 -7.46 6.80
CA ASN A 74 5.79 -7.00 6.29
C ASN A 74 5.60 -5.68 5.53
N MET A 75 6.60 -4.81 5.62
CA MET A 75 6.62 -3.53 4.92
C MET A 75 7.88 -3.43 4.09
N LEU A 76 7.72 -3.15 2.79
CA LEU A 76 8.80 -2.83 1.86
C LEU A 76 8.64 -1.35 1.50
N GLN A 77 9.48 -0.51 2.08
CA GLN A 77 9.49 0.93 1.88
C GLN A 77 10.44 1.23 0.70
N LEU A 78 9.85 1.49 -0.47
CA LEU A 78 10.53 1.93 -1.67
C LEU A 78 10.95 3.40 -1.54
N ASN A 79 12.22 3.71 -1.76
CA ASN A 79 12.76 5.05 -1.63
C ASN A 79 12.45 5.90 -2.86
N ASN A 80 11.71 7.00 -2.70
CA ASN A 80 11.31 7.84 -3.83
C ASN A 80 12.41 8.83 -4.28
N GLY A 81 13.61 8.78 -3.70
CA GLY A 81 14.73 9.68 -4.03
C GLY A 81 14.56 11.14 -3.62
N ASN A 82 13.43 11.49 -2.98
CA ASN A 82 13.08 12.85 -2.56
C ASN A 82 12.93 13.00 -1.04
N GLY A 83 13.42 12.03 -0.26
CA GLY A 83 13.25 11.99 1.19
C GLY A 83 11.86 11.51 1.64
N THR A 84 11.14 10.78 0.80
CA THR A 84 9.92 10.06 1.17
C THR A 84 10.00 8.61 0.69
N PHE A 85 9.19 7.73 1.28
CA PHE A 85 9.08 6.34 0.90
C PHE A 85 7.63 5.98 0.52
N SER A 86 7.52 4.99 -0.37
CA SER A 86 6.27 4.34 -0.73
C SER A 86 6.26 2.93 -0.15
N GLU A 87 5.25 2.59 0.64
CA GLU A 87 5.11 1.23 1.14
C GLU A 87 4.46 0.35 0.06
N ILE A 88 5.15 -0.72 -0.36
CA ILE A 88 4.77 -1.53 -1.52
C ILE A 88 4.70 -3.05 -1.26
N ALA A 89 4.78 -3.54 -0.02
CA ALA A 89 4.86 -5.00 0.24
C ALA A 89 3.67 -5.80 -0.30
N GLN A 90 2.47 -5.21 -0.31
CA GLN A 90 1.29 -5.84 -0.90
C GLN A 90 1.37 -5.87 -2.42
N LEU A 91 1.83 -4.77 -3.04
CA LEU A 91 2.06 -4.69 -4.48
C LEU A 91 3.16 -5.67 -4.93
N SER A 92 4.22 -5.79 -4.13
CA SER A 92 5.39 -6.59 -4.45
C SER A 92 5.20 -8.08 -4.17
N GLY A 93 4.16 -8.46 -3.42
CA GLY A 93 3.79 -9.85 -3.15
C GLY A 93 4.45 -10.47 -1.91
N ILE A 94 5.09 -9.67 -1.04
CA ILE A 94 5.84 -10.17 0.14
C ILE A 94 5.25 -9.73 1.48
N ALA A 95 4.05 -9.17 1.50
CA ALA A 95 3.41 -8.64 2.72
C ALA A 95 3.13 -9.70 3.81
N ALA A 96 3.00 -10.97 3.43
CA ALA A 96 2.57 -12.05 4.33
C ALA A 96 3.48 -13.27 4.20
N THR A 97 4.33 -13.48 5.22
CA THR A 97 5.29 -14.60 5.29
C THR A 97 5.27 -15.29 6.66
N ASP A 98 4.12 -15.26 7.33
CA ASP A 98 3.91 -15.81 8.66
C ASP A 98 4.74 -15.09 9.75
N TRP A 99 4.98 -15.74 10.89
CA TRP A 99 5.79 -15.21 11.97
C TRP A 99 7.25 -15.05 11.53
N SER A 100 7.57 -13.88 11.00
CA SER A 100 8.78 -13.63 10.24
C SER A 100 9.87 -12.95 11.07
N TRP A 101 11.12 -13.36 10.89
CA TRP A 101 12.23 -12.92 11.74
C TRP A 101 13.33 -12.20 10.99
N CYS A 102 14.10 -12.90 10.15
CA CYS A 102 15.30 -12.37 9.51
C CYS A 102 15.07 -12.13 8.02
N PRO A 103 14.97 -10.87 7.56
CA PRO A 103 15.06 -10.54 6.15
C PRO A 103 16.51 -10.51 5.70
N LEU A 104 16.80 -11.06 4.53
CA LEU A 104 18.08 -10.90 3.83
C LEU A 104 17.81 -10.52 2.38
N ILE A 105 18.30 -9.35 1.98
CA ILE A 105 18.20 -8.84 0.61
C ILE A 105 19.55 -9.03 -0.08
N ALA A 106 19.64 -10.00 -0.99
CA ALA A 106 20.86 -10.38 -1.68
C ALA A 106 20.54 -10.97 -3.06
N ASP A 107 21.48 -10.89 -4.00
CA ASP A 107 21.34 -11.48 -5.34
C ASP A 107 21.71 -12.98 -5.25
N PHE A 108 20.70 -13.86 -5.17
CA PHE A 108 20.93 -15.30 -4.96
C PHE A 108 21.09 -16.06 -6.28
N ASP A 109 20.64 -15.53 -7.41
CA ASP A 109 20.80 -16.16 -8.73
C ASP A 109 21.88 -15.51 -9.62
N ASN A 110 22.56 -14.48 -9.09
CA ASN A 110 23.61 -13.71 -9.75
C ASN A 110 23.13 -12.99 -11.04
N ASP A 111 21.84 -12.66 -11.14
CA ASP A 111 21.28 -11.94 -12.29
C ASP A 111 21.47 -10.41 -12.23
N GLY A 112 21.99 -9.91 -11.10
CA GLY A 112 22.26 -8.50 -10.85
C GLY A 112 21.13 -7.77 -10.11
N TYR A 113 20.02 -8.43 -9.80
CA TYR A 113 18.92 -7.91 -8.99
C TYR A 113 18.86 -8.64 -7.65
N LYS A 114 18.51 -7.92 -6.58
CA LYS A 114 18.50 -8.51 -5.25
C LYS A 114 17.17 -9.21 -5.01
N ASP A 115 17.27 -10.47 -4.63
CA ASP A 115 16.22 -11.34 -4.14
C ASP A 115 16.03 -11.16 -2.63
N ILE A 116 15.06 -11.88 -2.06
CA ILE A 116 14.72 -11.78 -0.64
C ILE A 116 14.59 -13.17 -0.02
N PHE A 117 15.34 -13.42 1.04
CA PHE A 117 15.10 -14.54 1.96
C PHE A 117 14.44 -14.03 3.25
N ILE A 118 13.49 -14.80 3.78
CA ILE A 118 12.80 -14.54 5.04
C ILE A 118 12.74 -15.83 5.87
N SER A 119 13.37 -15.81 7.05
CA SER A 119 13.16 -16.87 8.03
C SER A 119 11.81 -16.73 8.74
N ASN A 120 11.19 -17.86 9.09
CA ASN A 120 9.90 -17.88 9.75
C ASN A 120 9.77 -18.96 10.83
N GLY A 121 8.66 -18.86 11.56
CA GLY A 121 8.20 -19.87 12.50
C GLY A 121 8.17 -19.36 13.93
N TYR A 122 7.36 -19.99 14.75
CA TYR A 122 7.24 -19.65 16.15
C TYR A 122 7.04 -20.91 16.98
N LEU A 123 7.86 -21.07 18.02
CA LEU A 123 7.93 -22.35 18.73
C LEU A 123 6.59 -22.69 19.41
N ARG A 124 5.85 -21.70 19.90
CA ARG A 124 4.60 -21.90 20.63
C ARG A 124 3.58 -20.85 20.24
N ASP A 125 2.56 -21.25 19.49
CA ASP A 125 1.51 -20.35 18.98
C ASP A 125 0.56 -19.93 20.13
N TYR A 126 1.01 -19.08 21.05
CA TYR A 126 0.21 -18.65 22.22
C TYR A 126 -1.02 -17.82 21.84
N THR A 127 -1.00 -17.19 20.67
CA THR A 127 -2.14 -16.42 20.11
C THR A 127 -3.17 -17.31 19.42
N ASN A 128 -2.92 -18.62 19.30
CA ASN A 128 -3.83 -19.54 18.64
C ASN A 128 -5.20 -19.55 19.33
N LYS A 129 -6.26 -19.20 18.60
CA LYS A 129 -7.62 -19.05 19.17
C LYS A 129 -8.18 -20.35 19.73
N ASP A 130 -7.86 -21.51 19.15
CA ASP A 130 -8.29 -22.81 19.68
C ASP A 130 -7.58 -23.11 21.00
N PHE A 131 -6.28 -22.79 21.09
CA PHE A 131 -5.53 -22.88 22.35
C PHE A 131 -6.08 -21.93 23.41
N LEU A 132 -6.40 -20.68 23.06
CA LEU A 132 -6.97 -19.71 23.99
C LEU A 132 -8.34 -20.17 24.54
N ARG A 133 -9.17 -20.77 23.69
CA ARG A 133 -10.42 -21.41 24.12
C ARG A 133 -10.17 -22.56 25.07
N TYR A 134 -9.29 -23.49 24.70
CA TYR A 134 -8.88 -24.61 25.55
C TYR A 134 -8.37 -24.13 26.92
N TRP A 135 -7.56 -23.07 26.94
CA TRP A 135 -7.02 -22.49 28.16
C TRP A 135 -8.12 -21.93 29.08
N GLY A 136 -9.11 -21.25 28.50
CA GLY A 136 -10.29 -20.79 29.23
C GLY A 136 -11.06 -21.95 29.87
N ASP A 137 -11.37 -22.98 29.09
CA ASP A 137 -12.09 -24.16 29.55
C ASP A 137 -11.31 -24.93 30.63
N TYR A 138 -9.99 -25.07 30.47
CA TYR A 138 -9.09 -25.70 31.43
C TYR A 138 -9.10 -24.95 32.78
N LYS A 139 -9.01 -23.62 32.76
CA LYS A 139 -9.06 -22.78 33.98
C LYS A 139 -10.37 -22.96 34.74
N ILE A 140 -11.50 -22.95 34.02
CA ILE A 140 -12.83 -23.16 34.62
C ILE A 140 -12.91 -24.55 35.26
N LYS A 141 -12.49 -25.59 34.53
CA LYS A 141 -12.52 -26.97 35.03
C LYS A 141 -11.66 -27.17 36.29
N LYS A 142 -10.42 -26.65 36.31
CA LYS A 142 -9.53 -26.74 37.48
C LYS A 142 -10.09 -25.97 38.67
N ALA A 143 -10.67 -24.79 38.45
CA ALA A 143 -11.32 -24.01 39.50
C ALA A 143 -12.52 -24.76 40.10
N MET A 144 -13.36 -25.39 39.28
CA MET A 144 -14.47 -26.23 39.74
C MET A 144 -14.00 -27.44 40.56
N ALA A 145 -12.89 -28.05 40.15
CA ALA A 145 -12.28 -29.18 40.86
C ALA A 145 -11.46 -28.78 42.11
N ARG A 146 -11.28 -27.47 42.37
CA ARG A 146 -10.38 -26.91 43.40
C ARG A 146 -8.93 -27.40 43.26
N GLU A 147 -8.49 -27.62 42.04
CA GLU A 147 -7.13 -28.02 41.72
C GLU A 147 -6.28 -26.80 41.33
N PRO A 148 -4.96 -26.81 41.61
CA PRO A 148 -4.06 -25.76 41.15
C PRO A 148 -3.95 -25.76 39.63
N PHE A 149 -3.79 -24.58 39.06
CA PHE A 149 -3.39 -24.41 37.66
C PHE A 149 -1.90 -24.73 37.51
N LEU A 150 -1.56 -25.60 36.56
CA LEU A 150 -0.16 -25.95 36.28
C LEU A 150 0.27 -25.27 34.98
N LEU A 151 1.27 -24.40 35.05
CA LEU A 151 1.79 -23.70 33.87
C LEU A 151 2.31 -24.69 32.81
N MET A 152 2.88 -25.82 33.24
CA MET A 152 3.45 -26.81 32.34
C MET A 152 2.38 -27.54 31.50
N ASP A 153 1.17 -27.72 32.04
CA ASP A 153 0.04 -28.27 31.28
C ASP A 153 -0.29 -27.37 30.08
N LEU A 154 -0.22 -26.05 30.28
CA LEU A 154 -0.46 -25.05 29.24
C LEU A 154 0.66 -25.04 28.20
N VAL A 155 1.92 -25.06 28.66
CA VAL A 155 3.08 -25.13 27.75
C VAL A 155 3.03 -26.37 26.88
N THR A 156 2.60 -27.51 27.43
CA THR A 156 2.49 -28.76 26.69
C THR A 156 1.34 -28.73 25.68
N ALA A 157 0.23 -28.09 26.03
CA ALA A 157 -0.95 -27.97 25.16
C ALA A 157 -0.80 -26.90 24.05
N MET A 158 0.14 -25.96 24.17
CA MET A 158 0.35 -24.93 23.14
C MET A 158 0.83 -25.57 21.82
N PRO A 159 0.13 -25.32 20.70
CA PRO A 159 0.55 -25.85 19.41
C PRO A 159 1.88 -25.23 18.97
N SER A 160 2.59 -25.97 18.13
CA SER A 160 3.85 -25.56 17.50
C SER A 160 3.76 -25.88 16.03
N THR A 161 3.99 -24.88 15.17
CA THR A 161 3.90 -25.06 13.72
C THR A 161 5.25 -24.77 13.09
N LYS A 162 5.84 -25.80 12.47
CA LYS A 162 7.01 -25.63 11.61
C LYS A 162 6.56 -25.24 10.21
N LEU A 163 7.25 -24.27 9.61
CA LEU A 163 6.97 -23.80 8.27
C LEU A 163 8.27 -23.73 7.46
N PRO A 164 8.23 -23.95 6.14
CA PRO A 164 9.40 -23.70 5.30
C PRO A 164 9.68 -22.20 5.26
N ASN A 165 10.95 -21.80 5.39
CA ASN A 165 11.37 -20.40 5.21
C ASN A 165 11.05 -19.90 3.80
N TYR A 166 10.81 -18.60 3.64
CA TYR A 166 10.48 -18.02 2.33
C TYR A 166 11.74 -17.57 1.60
N ILE A 167 11.76 -17.77 0.28
CA ILE A 167 12.74 -17.17 -0.60
C ILE A 167 12.05 -16.69 -1.87
N PHE A 168 12.40 -15.49 -2.30
CA PHE A 168 11.67 -14.72 -3.29
C PHE A 168 12.62 -14.19 -4.34
N ARG A 169 12.37 -14.54 -5.61
CA ARG A 169 13.13 -14.00 -6.74
C ARG A 169 12.57 -12.67 -7.20
N ASN A 170 13.43 -11.70 -7.46
CA ASN A 170 13.06 -10.40 -8.01
C ASN A 170 12.61 -10.51 -9.47
N ASN A 171 11.42 -9.99 -9.80
CA ASN A 171 10.87 -10.04 -11.16
C ASN A 171 11.28 -8.81 -12.03
N HIS A 172 12.16 -7.95 -11.51
CA HIS A 172 12.66 -6.73 -12.17
C HIS A 172 11.59 -5.68 -12.45
N ASN A 173 10.43 -5.77 -11.79
CA ASN A 173 9.28 -4.89 -11.97
C ASN A 173 8.61 -4.49 -10.64
N LEU A 174 9.41 -4.43 -9.57
CA LEU A 174 8.99 -4.17 -8.18
C LEU A 174 8.17 -5.31 -7.54
N THR A 175 7.98 -6.44 -8.23
CA THR A 175 7.33 -7.63 -7.67
C THR A 175 8.31 -8.77 -7.49
N PHE A 176 7.91 -9.73 -6.65
CA PHE A 176 8.70 -10.92 -6.37
C PHE A 176 7.90 -12.20 -6.62
N SER A 177 8.59 -13.25 -7.05
CA SER A 177 8.03 -14.59 -7.19
C SER A 177 8.51 -15.47 -6.05
N ASN A 178 7.60 -16.16 -5.37
CA ASN A 178 7.97 -17.16 -4.36
C ASN A 178 8.70 -18.33 -5.03
N LYS A 179 9.93 -18.61 -4.57
CA LYS A 179 10.82 -19.66 -5.07
C LYS A 179 11.14 -20.74 -4.04
N GLN A 180 10.35 -20.84 -2.96
CA GLN A 180 10.54 -21.87 -1.92
C GLN A 180 10.69 -23.28 -2.50
N GLN A 181 9.79 -23.67 -3.40
CA GLN A 181 9.84 -25.01 -3.99
C GLN A 181 10.91 -25.12 -5.09
N ASP A 182 11.00 -24.13 -5.97
CA ASP A 182 11.93 -24.13 -7.10
C ASP A 182 13.40 -24.13 -6.66
N TRP A 183 13.71 -23.49 -5.53
CA TRP A 183 15.07 -23.39 -4.97
C TRP A 183 15.29 -24.36 -3.79
N GLY A 184 14.40 -25.33 -3.58
CA GLY A 184 14.59 -26.41 -2.61
C GLY A 184 14.46 -26.01 -1.13
N MET A 185 13.92 -24.83 -0.83
CA MET A 185 13.65 -24.33 0.52
C MET A 185 12.33 -24.88 1.07
N THR A 186 12.14 -26.21 1.02
CA THR A 186 10.87 -26.88 1.39
C THR A 186 10.86 -27.48 2.79
N ASN A 187 12.01 -27.50 3.47
CA ASN A 187 12.12 -28.06 4.81
C ASN A 187 11.43 -27.16 5.83
N ALA A 188 10.39 -27.70 6.48
CA ALA A 188 9.67 -26.98 7.52
C ALA A 188 10.47 -26.95 8.83
N THR A 189 10.80 -25.75 9.30
CA THR A 189 11.58 -25.51 10.52
C THR A 189 10.93 -24.40 11.35
N ILE A 190 11.55 -24.07 12.49
CA ILE A 190 11.30 -22.83 13.21
C ILE A 190 12.62 -22.09 13.22
N SER A 191 12.74 -21.03 12.43
CA SER A 191 14.00 -20.37 12.15
C SER A 191 13.94 -18.89 12.52
N ASN A 192 15.03 -18.38 13.09
CA ASN A 192 15.12 -16.98 13.51
C ASN A 192 16.26 -16.26 12.79
N GLY A 193 17.49 -16.39 13.25
CA GLY A 193 18.65 -15.76 12.59
C GLY A 193 19.06 -16.49 11.30
N ALA A 194 19.57 -15.73 10.34
CA ALA A 194 20.12 -16.27 9.10
C ALA A 194 21.20 -15.34 8.55
N VAL A 195 22.16 -15.89 7.82
CA VAL A 195 23.20 -15.14 7.11
C VAL A 195 23.43 -15.75 5.74
N TYR A 196 23.81 -14.91 4.78
CA TYR A 196 24.37 -15.38 3.51
C TYR A 196 25.89 -15.17 3.47
N ALA A 197 26.59 -16.05 2.78
CA ALA A 197 28.02 -15.94 2.50
C ALA A 197 28.38 -16.86 1.33
N ASP A 198 29.41 -16.50 0.58
CA ASP A 198 30.05 -17.38 -0.40
C ASP A 198 31.02 -18.31 0.36
N LEU A 199 30.57 -19.50 0.77
CA LEU A 199 31.31 -20.37 1.70
C LEU A 199 32.42 -21.14 1.02
N ASP A 200 32.24 -21.52 -0.24
CA ASP A 200 33.22 -22.26 -1.04
C ASP A 200 34.03 -21.36 -2.00
N ASN A 201 33.74 -20.06 -2.04
CA ASN A 201 34.42 -19.04 -2.86
C ASN A 201 34.18 -19.22 -4.36
N ASP A 202 33.03 -19.75 -4.74
CA ASP A 202 32.62 -19.84 -6.14
C ASP A 202 31.88 -18.57 -6.62
N GLY A 203 31.38 -17.73 -5.71
CA GLY A 203 30.76 -16.45 -6.04
C GLY A 203 29.25 -16.45 -6.23
N ASP A 204 28.55 -17.56 -5.95
CA ASP A 204 27.18 -17.46 -5.49
C ASP A 204 27.08 -17.49 -3.96
N LEU A 205 25.92 -17.04 -3.47
CA LEU A 205 25.72 -16.83 -2.04
C LEU A 205 24.99 -18.02 -1.45
N ASP A 206 25.68 -18.76 -0.59
CA ASP A 206 25.11 -19.79 0.28
C ASP A 206 24.32 -19.16 1.43
N LEU A 207 23.48 -19.97 2.07
CA LEU A 207 22.65 -19.55 3.18
C LEU A 207 22.86 -20.44 4.41
N VAL A 208 23.06 -19.81 5.57
CA VAL A 208 23.10 -20.48 6.87
C VAL A 208 21.93 -19.99 7.71
N VAL A 209 21.08 -20.92 8.17
CA VAL A 209 19.83 -20.62 8.89
C VAL A 209 19.86 -21.28 10.26
N ASN A 210 19.62 -20.49 11.31
CA ASN A 210 19.53 -20.99 12.68
C ASN A 210 18.11 -21.48 12.98
N ASN A 211 18.00 -22.74 13.43
CA ASN A 211 16.75 -23.39 13.77
C ASN A 211 16.62 -23.56 15.30
N ILE A 212 15.46 -23.22 15.84
CA ILE A 212 15.18 -23.36 17.28
C ILE A 212 15.16 -24.85 17.67
N ASN A 213 15.97 -25.22 18.67
CA ASN A 213 16.11 -26.57 19.22
C ASN A 213 16.53 -27.65 18.21
N GLU A 214 17.08 -27.25 17.07
CA GLU A 214 17.49 -28.12 15.98
C GLU A 214 18.85 -27.70 15.44
N GLU A 215 19.47 -28.56 14.63
CA GLU A 215 20.71 -28.20 13.94
C GLU A 215 20.48 -27.06 12.95
N ALA A 216 21.50 -26.20 12.78
CA ALA A 216 21.45 -25.15 11.78
C ALA A 216 21.43 -25.76 10.36
N SER A 217 20.62 -25.18 9.48
CA SER A 217 20.59 -25.58 8.07
C SER A 217 21.65 -24.81 7.29
N VAL A 218 22.38 -25.50 6.42
CA VAL A 218 23.30 -24.90 5.45
C VAL A 218 22.78 -25.26 4.06
N TYR A 219 22.45 -24.25 3.26
CA TYR A 219 22.02 -24.40 1.88
C TYR A 219 23.16 -23.98 0.98
N GLN A 220 23.71 -24.93 0.23
CA GLN A 220 24.66 -24.64 -0.83
C GLN A 220 23.89 -24.07 -2.02
N ASN A 221 24.32 -22.92 -2.52
CA ASN A 221 23.81 -22.38 -3.76
C ASN A 221 24.57 -23.00 -4.94
N THR A 222 23.86 -23.29 -6.03
CA THR A 222 24.45 -23.93 -7.22
C THR A 222 24.03 -23.19 -8.50
N SER A 223 23.77 -21.89 -8.36
CA SER A 223 23.25 -21.04 -9.42
C SER A 223 24.26 -20.89 -10.55
N ARG A 224 25.57 -20.87 -10.23
CA ARG A 224 26.63 -20.68 -11.23
C ARG A 224 26.91 -21.96 -12.02
N GLU A 225 26.78 -23.12 -11.40
CA GLU A 225 26.90 -24.44 -12.05
C GLU A 225 25.79 -24.61 -13.07
N THR A 226 24.58 -24.17 -12.73
CA THR A 226 23.37 -24.38 -13.53
C THR A 226 23.15 -23.31 -14.58
N SER A 227 23.42 -22.03 -14.26
CA SER A 227 23.09 -20.88 -15.10
C SER A 227 24.32 -20.18 -15.68
N HIS A 228 25.53 -20.63 -15.34
CA HIS A 228 26.81 -20.09 -15.83
C HIS A 228 26.96 -18.57 -15.65
N THR A 229 26.35 -18.05 -14.58
CA THR A 229 26.40 -16.64 -14.21
C THR A 229 27.78 -16.25 -13.66
N SER A 230 28.09 -14.97 -13.79
CA SER A 230 29.36 -14.36 -13.39
C SER A 230 29.13 -13.42 -12.22
N PHE A 231 30.17 -13.17 -11.44
CA PHE A 231 30.09 -12.33 -10.24
C PHE A 231 31.31 -11.42 -10.10
N ILE A 232 31.25 -10.44 -9.19
CA ILE A 232 32.43 -9.76 -8.65
C ILE A 232 32.24 -9.62 -7.13
N GLY A 233 33.11 -10.28 -6.37
CA GLY A 233 33.24 -10.07 -4.94
C GLY A 233 34.11 -8.85 -4.66
N ILE A 234 33.73 -7.97 -3.74
CA ILE A 234 34.49 -6.77 -3.40
C ILE A 234 34.75 -6.73 -1.89
N LYS A 235 36.03 -6.78 -1.52
CA LYS A 235 36.49 -6.64 -0.14
C LYS A 235 37.25 -5.32 0.03
N LEU A 236 36.72 -4.42 0.84
CA LEU A 236 37.35 -3.13 1.11
C LEU A 236 38.30 -3.21 2.31
N LYS A 237 39.47 -2.58 2.19
CA LYS A 237 40.40 -2.31 3.30
C LYS A 237 40.42 -0.82 3.58
N GLY A 238 39.75 -0.42 4.66
CA GLY A 238 39.63 0.98 5.09
C GLY A 238 40.89 1.50 5.78
N LYS A 239 40.77 2.65 6.46
CA LYS A 239 41.86 3.33 7.17
C LYS A 239 41.58 3.52 8.66
N GLY A 240 42.65 3.67 9.45
CA GLY A 240 42.55 3.94 10.89
C GLY A 240 41.82 2.83 11.63
N ALA A 241 40.89 3.19 12.52
CA ALA A 241 40.10 2.22 13.29
C ALA A 241 39.02 1.50 12.47
N ASN A 242 38.65 2.02 11.28
CA ASN A 242 37.64 1.42 10.41
C ASN A 242 38.30 0.59 9.30
N THR A 243 39.02 -0.47 9.69
CA THR A 243 39.77 -1.33 8.76
C THR A 243 38.88 -2.09 7.78
N ASN A 244 37.63 -2.36 8.15
CA ASN A 244 36.63 -3.01 7.30
C ASN A 244 35.83 -2.02 6.42
N ALA A 245 36.15 -0.73 6.47
CA ALA A 245 35.47 0.31 5.71
C ALA A 245 33.93 0.33 5.89
N ILE A 246 33.44 0.07 7.10
CA ILE A 246 32.01 0.12 7.44
C ILE A 246 31.42 1.48 7.03
N GLY A 247 30.29 1.47 6.33
CA GLY A 247 29.62 2.64 5.76
C GLY A 247 30.17 3.11 4.39
N ALA A 248 31.16 2.41 3.82
CA ALA A 248 31.58 2.65 2.45
C ALA A 248 30.52 2.16 1.48
N LYS A 249 30.34 2.88 0.37
CA LYS A 249 29.35 2.61 -0.67
C LYS A 249 30.04 2.21 -1.95
N VAL A 250 29.58 1.14 -2.58
CA VAL A 250 30.16 0.62 -3.81
C VAL A 250 29.09 0.58 -4.89
N PHE A 251 29.44 1.16 -6.04
CA PHE A 251 28.66 1.12 -7.25
C PHE A 251 29.40 0.27 -8.28
N VAL A 252 28.71 -0.70 -8.87
CA VAL A 252 29.22 -1.57 -9.94
C VAL A 252 28.37 -1.32 -11.17
N HIS A 253 29.01 -0.93 -12.27
CA HIS A 253 28.33 -0.62 -13.53
C HIS A 253 28.69 -1.63 -14.60
N VAL A 254 27.66 -2.19 -15.23
CA VAL A 254 27.76 -3.11 -16.37
C VAL A 254 26.70 -2.72 -17.40
N LYS A 255 27.15 -2.30 -18.59
CA LYS A 255 26.30 -1.83 -19.69
C LYS A 255 25.36 -0.71 -19.23
N THR A 256 24.08 -1.01 -19.07
CA THR A 256 23.04 -0.06 -18.64
C THR A 256 22.65 -0.23 -17.18
N VAL A 257 23.12 -1.29 -16.53
CA VAL A 257 22.76 -1.62 -15.14
C VAL A 257 23.81 -1.04 -14.19
N SER A 258 23.35 -0.40 -13.12
CA SER A 258 24.19 0.10 -12.05
C SER A 258 23.69 -0.47 -10.73
N GLN A 259 24.48 -1.33 -10.11
CA GLN A 259 24.16 -1.89 -8.80
C GLN A 259 24.81 -1.06 -7.69
N TYR A 260 24.09 -0.90 -6.58
CA TYR A 260 24.58 -0.27 -5.35
C TYR A 260 24.59 -1.27 -4.19
N GLN A 261 25.65 -1.23 -3.39
CA GLN A 261 25.69 -1.83 -2.05
C GLN A 261 26.50 -0.97 -1.07
N GLU A 262 26.16 -1.08 0.22
CA GLU A 262 26.88 -0.44 1.32
C GLU A 262 27.48 -1.51 2.24
N VAL A 263 28.70 -1.27 2.73
CA VAL A 263 29.34 -2.14 3.72
C VAL A 263 28.66 -1.94 5.07
N ASN A 264 27.58 -2.70 5.26
CA ASN A 264 26.87 -2.82 6.52
C ASN A 264 26.62 -4.32 6.83
N PRO A 265 27.38 -4.91 7.75
CA PRO A 265 27.21 -6.31 8.13
C PRO A 265 26.00 -6.52 9.05
N GLY A 266 25.50 -5.47 9.73
CA GLY A 266 24.37 -5.56 10.64
C GLY A 266 23.04 -5.47 9.89
N ARG A 267 22.44 -6.63 9.62
CA ARG A 267 21.15 -6.79 8.94
C ARG A 267 20.44 -8.05 9.40
N GLY A 268 19.14 -8.13 9.14
CA GLY A 268 18.33 -9.28 9.48
C GLY A 268 17.81 -9.23 10.93
N TYR A 269 17.87 -10.37 11.61
CA TYR A 269 17.51 -10.51 13.03
C TYR A 269 18.60 -11.24 13.80
N LEU A 270 19.19 -10.57 14.80
CA LEU A 270 20.31 -11.10 15.62
C LEU A 270 21.42 -11.75 14.78
N SER A 271 21.69 -11.17 13.61
CA SER A 271 22.57 -11.74 12.58
C SER A 271 23.58 -10.71 12.10
N SER A 272 24.68 -11.18 11.51
CA SER A 272 25.71 -10.34 10.91
C SER A 272 26.34 -11.06 9.72
N VAL A 273 26.34 -10.42 8.55
CA VAL A 273 26.87 -11.00 7.31
C VAL A 273 28.34 -10.63 7.07
N SER A 274 28.96 -11.24 6.06
CA SER A 274 30.29 -10.89 5.58
C SER A 274 30.39 -9.42 5.16
N THR A 275 31.58 -8.82 5.28
CA THR A 275 31.87 -7.49 4.73
C THR A 275 32.30 -7.52 3.26
N VAL A 276 32.36 -8.71 2.65
CA VAL A 276 32.54 -8.87 1.21
C VAL A 276 31.20 -8.62 0.53
N LEU A 277 31.19 -7.65 -0.38
CA LEU A 277 30.00 -7.32 -1.19
C LEU A 277 30.03 -8.19 -2.45
N ASN A 278 29.00 -9.02 -2.67
CA ASN A 278 28.88 -9.82 -3.88
C ASN A 278 27.92 -9.16 -4.87
N PHE A 279 28.34 -8.98 -6.11
CA PHE A 279 27.51 -8.44 -7.19
C PHE A 279 27.39 -9.48 -8.30
N GLY A 280 26.18 -9.95 -8.58
CA GLY A 280 25.91 -10.78 -9.74
C GLY A 280 26.02 -9.96 -11.03
N LEU A 281 26.54 -10.58 -12.08
CA LEU A 281 26.85 -9.91 -13.36
C LEU A 281 26.09 -10.57 -14.53
N GLY A 282 25.21 -11.53 -14.26
CA GLY A 282 24.62 -12.39 -15.28
C GLY A 282 25.71 -13.01 -16.15
N GLU A 283 25.66 -12.79 -17.46
CA GLU A 283 26.66 -13.34 -18.39
C GLU A 283 27.91 -12.46 -18.59
N ALA A 284 27.96 -11.27 -17.99
CA ALA A 284 29.02 -10.30 -18.27
C ALA A 284 30.39 -10.79 -17.76
N LYS A 285 31.41 -10.68 -18.63
CA LYS A 285 32.79 -11.10 -18.32
C LYS A 285 33.69 -9.98 -17.80
N THR A 286 33.21 -8.74 -17.89
CA THR A 286 33.92 -7.55 -17.46
C THR A 286 32.94 -6.55 -16.85
N VAL A 287 33.39 -5.86 -15.81
CA VAL A 287 32.73 -4.73 -15.18
C VAL A 287 33.28 -3.45 -15.80
N ASP A 288 32.41 -2.59 -16.32
CA ASP A 288 32.82 -1.36 -17.01
C ASP A 288 33.44 -0.38 -16.02
N SER A 289 32.82 -0.22 -14.85
CA SER A 289 33.41 0.55 -13.76
C SER A 289 32.97 0.11 -12.36
N ILE A 290 33.88 0.25 -11.41
CA ILE A 290 33.61 0.12 -9.98
C ILE A 290 33.93 1.48 -9.36
N ARG A 291 32.99 2.04 -8.59
CA ARG A 291 33.17 3.30 -7.87
C ARG A 291 32.91 3.11 -6.39
N VAL A 292 33.92 3.37 -5.58
CA VAL A 292 33.84 3.33 -4.11
C VAL A 292 33.72 4.75 -3.59
N ILE A 293 32.70 5.01 -2.77
CA ILE A 293 32.62 6.19 -1.91
C ILE A 293 33.00 5.75 -0.50
N TRP A 294 34.11 6.26 0.01
CA TRP A 294 34.60 5.95 1.35
C TRP A 294 33.78 6.68 2.43
N PRO A 295 33.83 6.25 3.71
CA PRO A 295 33.05 6.87 4.79
C PRO A 295 33.32 8.37 4.97
N ASP A 296 34.50 8.85 4.60
CA ASP A 296 34.86 10.27 4.61
C ASP A 296 34.46 11.05 3.35
N GLN A 297 33.61 10.46 2.50
CA GLN A 297 33.07 11.00 1.24
C GLN A 297 34.10 11.15 0.12
N THR A 298 35.35 10.70 0.31
CA THR A 298 36.31 10.59 -0.79
C THR A 298 35.92 9.44 -1.71
N GLN A 299 36.38 9.48 -2.96
CA GLN A 299 36.02 8.50 -3.98
C GLN A 299 37.25 7.82 -4.58
N GLN A 300 37.05 6.60 -5.08
CA GLN A 300 38.04 5.83 -5.81
C GLN A 300 37.33 5.00 -6.88
N SER A 301 37.81 5.08 -8.12
CA SER A 301 37.19 4.41 -9.26
C SER A 301 38.18 3.48 -9.98
N MET A 302 37.66 2.41 -10.55
CA MET A 302 38.38 1.48 -11.43
C MET A 302 37.52 1.21 -12.67
N GLN A 303 38.14 0.87 -13.79
CA GLN A 303 37.44 0.58 -15.05
C GLN A 303 37.93 -0.75 -15.63
N ASN A 304 37.09 -1.38 -16.46
CA ASN A 304 37.41 -2.60 -17.20
C ASN A 304 37.96 -3.74 -16.30
N VAL A 305 37.26 -4.03 -15.20
CA VAL A 305 37.65 -5.06 -14.24
C VAL A 305 37.12 -6.41 -14.69
N ALA A 306 37.95 -7.45 -14.73
CA ALA A 306 37.49 -8.80 -15.07
C ALA A 306 36.48 -9.35 -14.04
N ALA A 307 35.47 -10.07 -14.51
CA ALA A 307 34.52 -10.80 -13.65
C ALA A 307 35.15 -12.06 -13.02
N ASN A 308 34.38 -12.73 -12.17
CA ASN A 308 34.67 -14.01 -11.52
C ASN A 308 35.92 -13.98 -10.62
N GLN A 309 35.99 -12.97 -9.77
CA GLN A 309 37.05 -12.83 -8.78
C GLN A 309 36.55 -12.09 -7.53
N CYS A 310 37.28 -12.26 -6.42
CA CYS A 310 37.15 -11.41 -5.25
C CYS A 310 38.24 -10.32 -5.26
N LEU A 311 37.85 -9.09 -5.60
CA LEU A 311 38.74 -7.94 -5.68
C LEU A 311 38.92 -7.29 -4.31
N VAL A 312 40.18 -7.18 -3.88
CA VAL A 312 40.54 -6.47 -2.64
C VAL A 312 40.94 -5.03 -2.96
N ILE A 313 40.16 -4.06 -2.50
CA ILE A 313 40.40 -2.62 -2.75
C ILE A 313 40.86 -1.97 -1.46
N SER A 314 42.08 -1.42 -1.46
CA SER A 314 42.60 -0.68 -0.31
C SER A 314 42.35 0.82 -0.46
N TYR A 315 42.09 1.50 0.66
CA TYR A 315 41.85 2.94 0.72
C TYR A 315 42.95 3.75 0.02
N GLN A 316 42.65 4.27 -1.17
CA GLN A 316 43.53 5.13 -1.97
C GLN A 316 42.68 6.13 -2.77
N PRO A 317 42.14 7.18 -2.11
CA PRO A 317 41.22 8.11 -2.75
C PRO A 317 41.91 8.91 -3.86
N GLU A 318 41.13 9.28 -4.88
CA GLU A 318 41.61 10.13 -5.96
C GLU A 318 41.96 11.54 -5.45
N LYS A 319 42.97 12.19 -6.06
CA LYS A 319 43.51 13.47 -5.56
C LYS A 319 42.55 14.67 -5.67
N ASN A 320 41.47 14.58 -6.48
CA ASN A 320 40.54 15.67 -6.78
C ASN A 320 39.06 15.21 -6.79
N THR A 321 38.61 14.56 -5.72
CA THR A 321 37.20 14.10 -5.65
C THR A 321 36.28 15.22 -5.23
N LYS A 322 35.35 15.62 -6.12
CA LYS A 322 34.19 16.43 -5.71
C LYS A 322 33.31 15.61 -4.78
N LYS A 323 32.81 16.23 -3.69
CA LYS A 323 31.75 15.62 -2.87
C LYS A 323 30.55 15.33 -3.77
N SER A 324 30.00 14.12 -3.65
CA SER A 324 28.81 13.72 -4.42
C SER A 324 27.65 14.64 -4.04
N THR A 325 27.10 15.36 -5.02
CA THR A 325 25.87 16.14 -4.84
C THR A 325 24.68 15.23 -5.10
N VAL A 326 23.80 15.06 -4.12
CA VAL A 326 22.53 14.37 -4.31
C VAL A 326 21.73 15.14 -5.36
N LYS A 327 21.30 14.48 -6.44
CA LYS A 327 20.40 15.09 -7.43
C LYS A 327 19.02 15.26 -6.79
N THR A 328 18.56 16.50 -6.67
CA THR A 328 17.19 16.80 -6.26
C THR A 328 16.24 16.50 -7.41
N VAL A 329 15.24 15.65 -7.18
CA VAL A 329 14.19 15.38 -8.17
C VAL A 329 13.24 16.57 -8.24
N SER A 330 12.94 17.07 -9.44
CA SER A 330 11.92 18.11 -9.65
C SER A 330 10.53 17.50 -9.42
N PRO A 331 9.70 18.07 -8.52
CA PRO A 331 8.37 17.52 -8.25
C PRO A 331 7.43 17.75 -9.45
N LEU A 332 6.53 16.80 -9.71
CA LEU A 332 5.47 16.93 -10.72
C LEU A 332 4.42 17.98 -10.35
N PHE A 333 4.21 18.18 -9.04
CA PHE A 333 3.22 19.11 -8.50
C PHE A 333 3.88 20.08 -7.52
N THR A 334 3.49 21.35 -7.59
CA THR A 334 3.85 22.38 -6.60
C THR A 334 2.64 22.70 -5.74
N LYS A 335 2.84 22.76 -4.42
CA LYS A 335 1.77 23.16 -3.49
C LYS A 335 1.39 24.62 -3.76
N VAL A 336 0.10 24.87 -3.93
CA VAL A 336 -0.49 26.22 -4.05
C VAL A 336 -1.38 26.50 -2.84
N ASP A 337 -1.68 27.78 -2.60
CA ASP A 337 -2.64 28.15 -1.56
C ASP A 337 -4.07 27.70 -1.92
N PRO A 338 -4.90 27.32 -0.94
CA PRO A 338 -6.28 26.92 -1.21
C PRO A 338 -7.08 28.02 -1.90
N LEU A 339 -7.71 27.70 -3.04
CA LEU A 339 -8.59 28.62 -3.77
C LEU A 339 -9.92 28.87 -3.04
N ILE A 340 -10.38 27.87 -2.29
CA ILE A 340 -11.57 27.91 -1.47
C ILE A 340 -11.17 27.58 -0.04
N ASN A 341 -11.54 28.45 0.90
CA ASN A 341 -11.37 28.20 2.32
C ASN A 341 -12.50 27.29 2.84
N TYR A 342 -12.47 26.02 2.41
CA TYR A 342 -13.41 24.99 2.84
C TYR A 342 -12.61 23.81 3.40
N THR A 343 -13.01 23.34 4.58
CA THR A 343 -12.50 22.11 5.19
C THR A 343 -13.71 21.25 5.54
N SER A 344 -13.78 20.06 4.97
CA SER A 344 -14.77 19.07 5.36
C SER A 344 -14.39 18.48 6.72
N GLU A 345 -15.36 18.36 7.63
CA GLU A 345 -15.17 17.59 8.85
C GLU A 345 -15.20 16.10 8.51
N GLU A 346 -14.24 15.34 9.03
CA GLU A 346 -14.22 13.90 8.80
C GLU A 346 -15.39 13.22 9.52
N ASN A 347 -16.17 12.44 8.79
CA ASN A 347 -17.24 11.63 9.37
C ASN A 347 -16.65 10.58 10.35
N PRO A 348 -16.95 10.67 11.67
CA PRO A 348 -16.35 9.79 12.67
C PRO A 348 -17.03 8.42 12.75
N ILE A 349 -18.04 8.16 11.92
CA ILE A 349 -18.83 6.94 12.00
C ILE A 349 -17.99 5.71 11.66
N ASN A 350 -18.10 4.70 12.53
CA ASN A 350 -17.46 3.41 12.37
C ASN A 350 -18.46 2.37 11.81
N ASP A 351 -18.39 2.13 10.49
CA ASP A 351 -19.28 1.17 9.82
C ASP A 351 -19.08 -0.28 10.28
N PHE A 352 -17.87 -0.63 10.76
CA PHE A 352 -17.59 -1.98 11.25
C PHE A 352 -18.45 -2.35 12.45
N LYS A 353 -18.99 -1.37 13.20
CA LYS A 353 -19.98 -1.63 14.26
C LYS A 353 -21.29 -2.18 13.74
N ARG A 354 -21.70 -1.76 12.54
CA ARG A 354 -22.91 -2.29 11.90
C ARG A 354 -22.63 -3.66 11.30
N GLN A 355 -21.47 -3.82 10.64
CA GLN A 355 -21.09 -5.09 10.07
C GLN A 355 -19.57 -5.29 10.10
N LEU A 356 -19.12 -6.22 10.95
CA LEU A 356 -17.71 -6.40 11.32
C LEU A 356 -16.80 -6.84 10.17
N LEU A 357 -17.31 -7.66 9.24
CA LEU A 357 -16.50 -8.29 8.18
C LEU A 357 -16.43 -7.47 6.88
N MET A 358 -16.70 -6.16 6.96
CA MET A 358 -16.53 -5.26 5.82
C MET A 358 -15.06 -4.98 5.55
N LEU A 359 -14.70 -4.75 4.29
CA LEU A 359 -13.33 -4.39 3.90
C LEU A 359 -13.06 -2.88 4.02
N PHE A 360 -14.09 -2.05 3.86
CA PHE A 360 -14.01 -0.60 3.86
C PHE A 360 -15.23 0.01 4.55
N MET A 361 -15.07 1.23 5.07
CA MET A 361 -16.21 2.05 5.49
C MET A 361 -16.80 2.75 4.26
N TYR A 362 -18.12 2.64 4.09
CA TYR A 362 -18.91 3.23 3.02
C TYR A 362 -19.72 4.46 3.46
N SER A 363 -19.70 4.83 4.74
CA SER A 363 -20.26 6.11 5.23
C SER A 363 -19.41 7.34 4.89
N LYS A 364 -18.14 7.14 4.53
CA LYS A 364 -17.21 8.23 4.18
C LYS A 364 -17.31 8.54 2.68
N THR A 365 -18.35 9.27 2.27
CA THR A 365 -18.64 9.57 0.85
C THR A 365 -18.42 11.02 0.42
N SER A 366 -18.25 11.94 1.38
CA SER A 366 -18.04 13.38 1.14
C SER A 366 -16.59 13.81 1.44
N PRO A 367 -16.15 14.98 0.93
CA PRO A 367 -16.86 15.85 -0.02
C PRO A 367 -16.80 15.29 -1.45
N VAL A 368 -17.91 15.44 -2.18
CA VAL A 368 -18.00 15.24 -3.62
C VAL A 368 -17.83 16.59 -4.29
N ILE A 369 -17.01 16.65 -5.34
CA ILE A 369 -16.75 17.88 -6.10
C ILE A 369 -17.16 17.66 -7.55
N THR A 370 -17.94 18.59 -8.11
CA THR A 370 -18.25 18.66 -9.55
C THR A 370 -18.23 20.12 -10.00
N LYS A 371 -18.07 20.35 -11.31
CA LYS A 371 -17.86 21.68 -11.88
C LYS A 371 -18.74 21.92 -13.11
N ALA A 372 -19.18 23.16 -13.29
CA ALA A 372 -19.87 23.66 -14.48
C ALA A 372 -19.89 25.20 -14.46
N ASP A 373 -20.09 25.82 -15.62
CA ASP A 373 -20.40 27.26 -15.71
C ASP A 373 -21.89 27.46 -15.45
N VAL A 374 -22.27 27.70 -14.18
CA VAL A 374 -23.68 27.69 -13.77
C VAL A 374 -24.43 28.99 -14.10
N ASN A 375 -23.69 30.06 -14.38
CA ASN A 375 -24.24 31.38 -14.69
C ASN A 375 -23.96 31.85 -16.14
N LYS A 376 -23.24 31.04 -16.93
CA LYS A 376 -22.81 31.31 -18.31
C LYS A 376 -21.89 32.52 -18.47
N ASP A 377 -21.03 32.78 -17.50
CA ASP A 377 -20.04 33.85 -17.58
C ASP A 377 -18.70 33.42 -18.21
N GLY A 378 -18.57 32.15 -18.58
CA GLY A 378 -17.38 31.55 -19.19
C GLY A 378 -16.35 31.08 -18.17
N LEU A 379 -16.65 31.14 -16.87
CA LEU A 379 -15.82 30.63 -15.78
C LEU A 379 -16.41 29.34 -15.21
N GLU A 380 -15.56 28.45 -14.67
CA GLU A 380 -16.05 27.23 -14.06
C GLU A 380 -16.33 27.42 -12.57
N ASP A 381 -17.58 27.14 -12.20
CA ASP A 381 -18.05 27.12 -10.82
C ASP A 381 -17.95 25.70 -10.24
N LEU A 382 -17.95 25.59 -8.92
CA LEU A 382 -17.78 24.32 -8.22
C LEU A 382 -18.96 24.04 -7.29
N PHE A 383 -19.55 22.85 -7.37
CA PHE A 383 -20.33 22.31 -6.27
C PHE A 383 -19.42 21.46 -5.40
N ILE A 384 -19.42 21.73 -4.09
CA ILE A 384 -18.73 20.91 -3.09
C ILE A 384 -19.78 20.42 -2.11
N SER A 385 -19.99 19.10 -2.06
CA SER A 385 -20.91 18.48 -1.12
C SER A 385 -20.39 18.61 0.30
N GLY A 386 -21.32 18.58 1.25
CA GLY A 386 -21.03 18.68 2.67
C GLY A 386 -21.52 17.47 3.44
N ASP A 387 -21.97 17.75 4.66
CA ASP A 387 -22.63 16.81 5.56
C ASP A 387 -23.88 17.44 6.19
N GLN A 388 -24.55 16.73 7.10
CA GLN A 388 -25.76 17.22 7.76
C GLN A 388 -25.54 18.49 8.61
N LEU A 389 -24.32 18.73 9.10
CA LEU A 389 -23.98 19.89 9.94
C LEU A 389 -23.51 21.08 9.09
N SER A 390 -22.87 20.81 7.95
CA SER A 390 -22.39 21.81 7.01
C SER A 390 -22.81 21.40 5.59
N PRO A 391 -24.04 21.74 5.15
CA PRO A 391 -24.54 21.36 3.84
C PRO A 391 -23.67 21.89 2.69
N GLY A 392 -23.63 21.11 1.61
CA GLY A 392 -22.91 21.44 0.39
C GLY A 392 -23.29 22.79 -0.21
N LYS A 393 -22.32 23.42 -0.87
CA LYS A 393 -22.44 24.77 -1.44
C LYS A 393 -21.97 24.81 -2.88
N ILE A 394 -22.51 25.77 -3.62
CA ILE A 394 -22.01 26.15 -4.93
C ILE A 394 -21.06 27.34 -4.74
N PHE A 395 -19.89 27.26 -5.34
CA PHE A 395 -18.85 28.26 -5.28
C PHE A 395 -18.72 28.85 -6.68
N THR A 396 -19.27 30.05 -6.88
CA THR A 396 -19.21 30.72 -8.17
C THR A 396 -17.87 31.42 -8.33
N GLN A 397 -17.14 31.12 -9.40
CA GLN A 397 -15.87 31.77 -9.70
C GLN A 397 -16.10 33.24 -10.04
N GLN A 398 -15.15 34.10 -9.70
CA GLN A 398 -15.17 35.51 -10.01
C GLN A 398 -14.00 35.82 -10.95
N ALA A 399 -14.11 36.90 -11.74
CA ALA A 399 -13.08 37.26 -12.73
C ALA A 399 -11.66 37.46 -12.16
N ASN A 400 -11.53 37.72 -10.85
CA ASN A 400 -10.25 37.82 -10.13
C ASN A 400 -9.71 36.46 -9.64
N GLY A 401 -10.36 35.34 -9.95
CA GLY A 401 -9.99 33.99 -9.55
C GLY A 401 -10.48 33.57 -8.15
N THR A 402 -11.19 34.43 -7.42
CA THR A 402 -11.78 34.08 -6.11
C THR A 402 -13.13 33.39 -6.27
N PHE A 403 -13.56 32.64 -5.26
CA PHE A 403 -14.85 31.95 -5.26
C PHE A 403 -15.82 32.55 -4.25
N LYS A 404 -17.07 32.76 -4.67
CA LYS A 404 -18.16 33.23 -3.80
C LYS A 404 -19.10 32.07 -3.47
N PRO A 405 -19.31 31.72 -2.19
CA PRO A 405 -20.21 30.64 -1.82
C PRO A 405 -21.69 31.06 -1.95
N MET A 406 -22.51 30.10 -2.36
CA MET A 406 -23.97 30.15 -2.44
C MET A 406 -24.53 28.87 -1.81
N ASP A 407 -25.54 29.01 -0.94
CA ASP A 407 -26.21 27.88 -0.31
C ASP A 407 -27.12 27.17 -1.31
N LEU A 408 -27.21 25.84 -1.22
CA LEU A 408 -28.15 25.03 -2.00
C LEU A 408 -29.44 24.80 -1.18
N PRO A 409 -30.56 25.47 -1.49
CA PRO A 409 -31.75 25.43 -0.64
C PRO A 409 -32.36 24.01 -0.60
N GLY A 410 -32.48 23.41 0.58
CA GLY A 410 -33.01 22.03 0.71
C GLY A 410 -32.01 20.94 0.33
N GLY A 411 -30.78 21.30 -0.05
CA GLY A 411 -29.68 20.36 -0.27
C GLY A 411 -29.25 19.70 1.04
N GLU A 412 -29.01 18.38 0.99
CA GLU A 412 -28.28 17.62 2.03
C GLU A 412 -28.87 17.60 3.45
N GLN A 413 -30.14 17.99 3.64
CA GLN A 413 -30.77 18.05 4.97
C GLN A 413 -30.96 16.68 5.64
N THR A 414 -31.04 15.59 4.86
CA THR A 414 -31.40 14.25 5.35
C THR A 414 -30.27 13.23 5.18
N ALA A 415 -29.46 13.33 4.12
CA ALA A 415 -28.48 12.30 3.79
C ALA A 415 -27.24 12.82 3.06
N THR A 416 -26.14 12.08 3.20
CA THR A 416 -24.86 12.39 2.55
C THR A 416 -24.93 12.23 1.04
N ILE A 417 -24.17 13.07 0.35
CA ILE A 417 -23.95 12.95 -1.09
C ILE A 417 -22.77 12.03 -1.35
N SER A 418 -22.92 11.20 -2.37
CA SER A 418 -21.92 10.20 -2.77
C SER A 418 -21.48 10.32 -4.22
N ALA A 419 -22.28 11.00 -5.04
CA ALA A 419 -21.91 11.47 -6.37
C ALA A 419 -22.79 12.68 -6.75
N ALA A 420 -22.27 13.51 -7.63
CA ALA A 420 -22.98 14.66 -8.17
C ALA A 420 -22.58 14.87 -9.64
N ALA A 421 -23.49 15.40 -10.44
CA ALA A 421 -23.22 15.73 -11.83
C ALA A 421 -23.98 17.00 -12.23
N PHE A 422 -23.28 17.88 -12.95
CA PHE A 422 -23.91 18.99 -13.66
C PHE A 422 -24.23 18.59 -15.09
N PHE A 423 -25.41 18.94 -15.58
CA PHE A 423 -25.87 18.65 -16.95
C PHE A 423 -27.14 19.46 -17.24
N ASP A 424 -27.50 19.68 -18.51
CA ASP A 424 -28.76 20.35 -18.86
C ASP A 424 -29.90 19.31 -18.86
N ALA A 425 -30.78 19.36 -17.85
CA ALA A 425 -31.84 18.37 -17.71
C ALA A 425 -33.11 18.75 -18.49
N ASN A 426 -33.30 20.04 -18.80
CA ASN A 426 -34.55 20.57 -19.36
C ASN A 426 -34.37 21.31 -20.70
N ASN A 427 -33.19 21.16 -21.31
CA ASN A 427 -32.80 21.77 -22.59
C ASN A 427 -32.93 23.29 -22.62
N ASP A 428 -32.77 23.95 -21.47
CA ASP A 428 -32.77 25.42 -21.41
C ASP A 428 -31.38 26.04 -21.59
N GLY A 429 -30.38 25.17 -21.74
CA GLY A 429 -28.98 25.46 -21.96
C GLY A 429 -28.20 25.69 -20.67
N PHE A 430 -28.80 25.79 -19.50
CA PHE A 430 -28.11 26.01 -18.23
C PHE A 430 -27.91 24.68 -17.49
N PRO A 431 -26.75 24.46 -16.85
CA PRO A 431 -26.52 23.22 -16.13
C PRO A 431 -27.36 23.16 -14.86
N ASP A 432 -28.14 22.10 -14.75
CA ASP A 432 -28.84 21.59 -13.59
C ASP A 432 -27.94 20.63 -12.78
N LEU A 433 -28.30 20.36 -11.53
CA LEU A 433 -27.47 19.58 -10.61
C LEU A 433 -28.21 18.32 -10.12
N TYR A 434 -27.68 17.15 -10.47
CA TYR A 434 -28.11 15.87 -9.90
C TYR A 434 -27.26 15.51 -8.69
N LEU A 435 -27.91 15.12 -7.59
CA LEU A 435 -27.27 14.67 -6.36
C LEU A 435 -27.67 13.24 -6.03
N ALA A 436 -26.69 12.33 -6.08
CA ALA A 436 -26.87 10.94 -5.69
C ALA A 436 -26.57 10.72 -4.21
N LYS A 437 -27.50 10.08 -3.50
CA LYS A 437 -27.41 9.79 -2.08
C LYS A 437 -26.57 8.54 -1.80
N GLY A 438 -25.84 8.56 -0.69
CA GLY A 438 -25.09 7.39 -0.26
C GLY A 438 -24.83 7.38 1.23
N GLY A 439 -23.82 6.61 1.63
CA GLY A 439 -23.51 6.31 3.02
C GLY A 439 -23.83 4.87 3.40
N TYR A 440 -23.65 4.50 4.66
CA TYR A 440 -23.87 3.12 5.10
C TYR A 440 -24.46 3.02 6.50
N ALA A 441 -23.69 3.30 7.55
CA ALA A 441 -24.02 2.91 8.91
C ALA A 441 -25.35 3.46 9.46
N LEU A 442 -25.75 4.68 9.09
CA LEU A 442 -26.96 5.33 9.59
C LEU A 442 -28.18 5.20 8.66
N TYR A 443 -28.07 4.51 7.54
CA TYR A 443 -29.13 4.46 6.52
C TYR A 443 -29.75 3.07 6.39
N GLU A 444 -31.02 3.00 6.03
CA GLU A 444 -31.68 1.75 5.69
C GLU A 444 -32.01 1.72 4.19
N PRO A 445 -31.95 0.55 3.54
CA PRO A 445 -32.36 0.45 2.15
C PRO A 445 -33.86 0.74 2.02
N ASN A 446 -34.26 1.33 0.89
CA ASN A 446 -35.63 1.70 0.55
C ASN A 446 -36.22 2.87 1.37
N THR A 447 -35.40 3.70 2.01
CA THR A 447 -35.87 4.92 2.71
C THR A 447 -35.69 6.17 1.84
N LEU A 448 -36.39 7.25 2.16
CA LEU A 448 -36.25 8.53 1.45
C LEU A 448 -34.86 9.16 1.62
N ASP A 449 -34.10 8.77 2.64
CA ASP A 449 -32.72 9.26 2.84
C ASP A 449 -31.81 8.83 1.69
N LEU A 450 -32.09 7.68 1.06
CA LEU A 450 -31.34 7.20 -0.10
C LEU A 450 -31.99 7.58 -1.43
N GLN A 451 -33.01 8.44 -1.45
CA GLN A 451 -33.60 8.90 -2.72
C GLN A 451 -32.82 10.09 -3.29
N ASP A 452 -32.45 9.99 -4.56
CA ASP A 452 -31.67 11.01 -5.26
C ASP A 452 -32.51 12.27 -5.51
N GLN A 453 -31.82 13.40 -5.74
CA GLN A 453 -32.44 14.71 -5.91
C GLN A 453 -31.93 15.39 -7.18
N LEU A 454 -32.82 16.09 -7.89
CA LEU A 454 -32.49 16.96 -9.01
C LEU A 454 -32.78 18.41 -8.63
N PHE A 455 -31.81 19.28 -8.87
CA PHE A 455 -31.93 20.72 -8.67
C PHE A 455 -31.88 21.42 -10.03
N LEU A 456 -32.90 22.23 -10.32
CA LEU A 456 -32.99 22.99 -11.56
C LEU A 456 -32.38 24.39 -11.37
N ASN A 457 -31.71 24.87 -12.41
CA ASN A 457 -31.14 26.21 -12.47
C ASN A 457 -32.20 27.24 -12.87
N ASP A 458 -32.17 28.43 -12.25
CA ASP A 458 -33.07 29.54 -12.56
C ASP A 458 -32.57 30.42 -13.74
N LYS A 459 -31.58 29.94 -14.49
CA LYS A 459 -30.85 30.62 -15.58
C LYS A 459 -29.96 31.78 -15.12
N LYS A 460 -29.76 31.92 -13.81
CA LYS A 460 -28.90 32.93 -13.20
C LYS A 460 -27.87 32.31 -12.26
N GLY A 461 -27.80 30.97 -12.24
CA GLY A 461 -26.91 30.22 -11.34
C GLY A 461 -27.48 30.00 -9.94
N ASN A 462 -28.78 30.28 -9.70
CA ASN A 462 -29.44 29.86 -8.46
C ASN A 462 -30.19 28.54 -8.71
N PHE A 463 -30.29 27.71 -7.68
CA PHE A 463 -30.83 26.36 -7.79
C PHE A 463 -32.05 26.17 -6.87
N TYR A 464 -33.02 25.41 -7.36
CA TYR A 464 -34.19 24.97 -6.58
C TYR A 464 -34.47 23.49 -6.83
N LEU A 465 -35.00 22.79 -5.83
CA LEU A 465 -35.35 21.39 -5.95
C LEU A 465 -36.43 21.20 -7.03
N SER A 466 -36.21 20.25 -7.94
CA SER A 466 -37.20 19.91 -8.97
C SER A 466 -38.54 19.52 -8.31
N PRO A 467 -39.67 20.09 -8.75
CA PRO A 467 -40.99 19.71 -8.25
C PRO A 467 -41.44 18.34 -8.75
N ILE A 468 -40.71 17.77 -9.72
CA ILE A 468 -41.03 16.49 -10.36
C ILE A 468 -40.16 15.42 -9.70
N PRO A 469 -40.76 14.36 -9.13
CA PRO A 469 -40.00 13.31 -8.47
C PRO A 469 -39.21 12.50 -9.50
N LEU A 470 -37.96 12.18 -9.17
CA LEU A 470 -37.17 11.19 -9.88
C LEU A 470 -37.76 9.78 -9.72
N PRO A 471 -37.46 8.85 -10.64
CA PRO A 471 -37.70 7.43 -10.43
C PRO A 471 -37.16 6.97 -9.07
N ASN A 472 -37.83 5.99 -8.47
CA ASN A 472 -37.40 5.46 -7.19
C ASN A 472 -36.07 4.69 -7.37
N VAL A 473 -35.01 5.22 -6.77
CA VAL A 473 -33.66 4.66 -6.79
C VAL A 473 -33.12 4.49 -5.37
N ASN A 474 -34.01 4.36 -4.38
CA ASN A 474 -33.65 4.41 -2.96
C ASN A 474 -33.28 3.06 -2.33
N ALA A 475 -33.21 1.99 -3.13
CA ALA A 475 -32.89 0.65 -2.65
C ALA A 475 -31.46 0.51 -2.09
N SER A 476 -30.55 1.42 -2.46
CA SER A 476 -29.13 1.33 -2.12
C SER A 476 -28.43 2.69 -2.15
N SER A 477 -27.23 2.74 -1.59
CA SER A 477 -26.29 3.86 -1.71
C SER A 477 -25.59 3.85 -3.07
N LYS A 478 -25.37 5.04 -3.64
CA LYS A 478 -24.72 5.22 -4.95
C LYS A 478 -23.24 5.58 -4.79
N SER A 479 -22.52 5.61 -5.91
CA SER A 479 -21.11 6.04 -5.99
C SER A 479 -20.82 6.90 -7.20
N VAL A 480 -21.65 6.84 -8.23
CA VAL A 480 -21.36 7.45 -9.52
C VAL A 480 -22.64 7.85 -10.24
N VAL A 481 -22.58 9.02 -10.88
CA VAL A 481 -23.59 9.50 -11.83
C VAL A 481 -22.85 9.95 -13.09
N ARG A 482 -23.30 9.50 -14.27
CA ARG A 482 -22.71 9.87 -15.56
C ARG A 482 -23.80 10.36 -16.52
N PRO A 483 -23.82 11.67 -16.82
CA PRO A 483 -24.65 12.21 -17.88
C PRO A 483 -24.21 11.70 -19.24
N CYS A 484 -25.16 11.30 -20.09
CA CYS A 484 -24.94 10.90 -21.48
C CYS A 484 -26.28 10.91 -22.22
N ASP A 485 -26.30 11.31 -23.47
CA ASP A 485 -27.40 11.02 -24.40
C ASP A 485 -27.24 9.55 -24.84
N PHE A 486 -27.98 8.63 -24.23
CA PHE A 486 -27.80 7.19 -24.44
C PHE A 486 -28.51 6.68 -25.68
N ASP A 487 -29.66 7.26 -26.03
CA ASP A 487 -30.47 6.82 -27.17
C ASP A 487 -30.35 7.71 -28.42
N GLY A 488 -29.59 8.81 -28.33
CA GLY A 488 -29.26 9.69 -29.44
C GLY A 488 -30.39 10.66 -29.78
N ASP A 489 -31.32 10.92 -28.86
CA ASP A 489 -32.44 11.83 -29.08
C ASP A 489 -32.09 13.30 -28.81
N GLY A 490 -30.91 13.56 -28.24
CA GLY A 490 -30.37 14.88 -27.92
C GLY A 490 -30.66 15.33 -26.49
N ASP A 491 -31.42 14.55 -25.71
CA ASP A 491 -31.69 14.79 -24.31
C ASP A 491 -30.64 14.07 -23.45
N VAL A 492 -30.19 14.71 -22.35
CA VAL A 492 -29.16 14.11 -21.51
C VAL A 492 -29.79 13.17 -20.48
N ASP A 493 -29.51 11.87 -20.62
CA ASP A 493 -29.84 10.80 -19.66
C ASP A 493 -28.78 10.67 -18.56
N LEU A 494 -29.09 9.83 -17.56
CA LEU A 494 -28.19 9.56 -16.44
C LEU A 494 -28.01 8.07 -16.20
N PHE A 495 -26.76 7.60 -16.23
CA PHE A 495 -26.40 6.35 -15.57
C PHE A 495 -26.09 6.60 -14.09
N VAL A 496 -26.74 5.86 -13.20
CA VAL A 496 -26.59 5.95 -11.74
C VAL A 496 -26.12 4.61 -11.19
N GLY A 497 -24.86 4.54 -10.75
CA GLY A 497 -24.23 3.31 -10.28
C GLY A 497 -24.47 3.03 -8.80
N GLY A 498 -25.02 1.85 -8.51
CA GLY A 498 -25.19 1.34 -7.15
C GLY A 498 -23.85 0.91 -6.55
N ARG A 499 -23.55 1.36 -5.32
CA ARG A 499 -22.30 1.04 -4.61
C ARG A 499 -22.48 -0.06 -3.58
N VAL A 500 -23.42 0.11 -2.65
CA VAL A 500 -23.62 -0.80 -1.52
C VAL A 500 -25.05 -0.72 -0.99
N ILE A 501 -25.59 -1.84 -0.50
CA ILE A 501 -26.85 -1.89 0.24
C ILE A 501 -26.52 -1.80 1.74
N PRO A 502 -26.96 -0.74 2.46
CA PRO A 502 -26.71 -0.62 3.88
C PRO A 502 -27.11 -1.85 4.69
N GLY A 503 -26.19 -2.36 5.51
CA GLY A 503 -26.40 -3.54 6.36
C GLY A 503 -26.42 -4.89 5.64
N GLN A 504 -26.13 -4.92 4.33
CA GLN A 504 -26.18 -6.15 3.52
C GLN A 504 -24.91 -6.39 2.70
N TYR A 505 -23.76 -5.83 3.09
CA TYR A 505 -22.50 -6.16 2.43
C TYR A 505 -22.23 -7.68 2.50
N PRO A 506 -21.75 -8.36 1.44
CA PRO A 506 -21.29 -7.83 0.16
C PRO A 506 -22.33 -7.94 -0.98
N LEU A 507 -23.64 -7.95 -0.69
CA LEU A 507 -24.65 -8.05 -1.74
C LEU A 507 -24.53 -6.88 -2.74
N ALA A 508 -24.52 -7.23 -4.02
CA ALA A 508 -24.45 -6.26 -5.10
C ALA A 508 -25.78 -5.48 -5.21
N PRO A 509 -25.73 -4.14 -5.20
CA PRO A 509 -26.91 -3.32 -5.46
C PRO A 509 -27.26 -3.29 -6.95
N LYS A 510 -28.47 -2.83 -7.24
CA LYS A 510 -28.91 -2.49 -8.61
C LYS A 510 -28.36 -1.11 -9.02
N SER A 511 -27.94 -0.99 -10.27
CA SER A 511 -27.66 0.27 -10.98
C SER A 511 -28.82 0.64 -11.91
N TYR A 512 -28.93 1.93 -12.24
CA TYR A 512 -30.07 2.48 -12.96
C TYR A 512 -29.63 3.28 -14.19
N LEU A 513 -30.42 3.21 -15.26
CA LEU A 513 -30.40 4.17 -16.34
C LEU A 513 -31.70 4.98 -16.27
N LEU A 514 -31.56 6.29 -16.12
CA LEU A 514 -32.66 7.25 -16.04
C LEU A 514 -32.71 7.98 -17.38
N VAL A 515 -33.76 7.72 -18.15
CA VAL A 515 -34.00 8.29 -19.47
C VAL A 515 -34.78 9.59 -19.31
N ASN A 516 -34.27 10.68 -19.87
CA ASN A 516 -34.85 12.02 -19.81
C ASN A 516 -35.87 12.24 -20.94
N ASP A 517 -36.75 13.22 -20.82
CA ASP A 517 -37.68 13.64 -21.87
C ASP A 517 -37.42 15.07 -22.40
N GLY A 518 -36.22 15.58 -22.07
CA GLY A 518 -35.77 16.93 -22.42
C GLY A 518 -36.45 18.04 -21.62
N LYS A 519 -37.26 17.71 -20.62
CA LYS A 519 -37.97 18.68 -19.74
C LYS A 519 -37.65 18.45 -18.27
N GLY A 520 -36.67 17.59 -17.97
CA GLY A 520 -36.28 17.21 -16.62
C GLY A 520 -37.17 16.12 -16.00
N ASN A 521 -38.01 15.44 -16.80
CA ASN A 521 -38.72 14.25 -16.33
C ASN A 521 -37.91 13.00 -16.67
N PHE A 522 -37.72 12.13 -15.68
CA PHE A 522 -36.95 10.90 -15.87
C PHE A 522 -37.84 9.67 -15.73
N THR A 523 -37.57 8.67 -16.56
CA THR A 523 -38.08 7.31 -16.42
C THR A 523 -36.93 6.33 -16.25
N SER A 524 -37.12 5.24 -15.50
CA SER A 524 -36.08 4.22 -15.36
C SER A 524 -36.28 3.12 -16.40
N THR A 525 -35.23 2.78 -17.13
CA THR A 525 -35.23 1.66 -18.08
C THR A 525 -34.36 0.49 -17.59
N GLN A 526 -34.63 -0.70 -18.12
CA GLN A 526 -33.82 -1.88 -17.84
C GLN A 526 -32.55 -1.87 -18.69
N ILE A 527 -31.42 -2.20 -18.07
CA ILE A 527 -30.10 -2.26 -18.69
C ILE A 527 -29.45 -3.62 -18.41
N PRO A 528 -28.70 -4.20 -19.37
CA PRO A 528 -28.10 -5.52 -19.21
C PRO A 528 -27.03 -5.58 -18.11
N PHE A 529 -26.52 -4.42 -17.69
CA PHE A 529 -25.52 -4.25 -16.64
C PHE A 529 -26.12 -3.67 -15.34
N GLU A 530 -27.44 -3.78 -15.12
CA GLU A 530 -28.08 -3.35 -13.87
C GLU A 530 -27.49 -4.03 -12.63
N ASN A 531 -26.94 -5.24 -12.78
CA ASN A 531 -26.31 -6.02 -11.70
C ASN A 531 -24.79 -6.17 -11.90
N ALA A 532 -24.11 -5.13 -12.40
CA ALA A 532 -22.66 -5.13 -12.62
C ALA A 532 -21.80 -5.27 -11.34
N GLY A 533 -22.42 -5.30 -10.15
CA GLY A 533 -21.75 -5.43 -8.87
C GLY A 533 -21.76 -4.13 -8.07
N MET A 534 -20.74 -3.95 -7.23
CA MET A 534 -20.51 -2.70 -6.49
C MET A 534 -19.77 -1.71 -7.40
N VAL A 535 -20.52 -0.85 -8.10
CA VAL A 535 -19.95 0.14 -9.03
C VAL A 535 -19.20 1.21 -8.22
N ASN A 536 -18.02 1.62 -8.68
CA ASN A 536 -17.25 2.72 -8.09
C ASN A 536 -16.99 3.87 -9.07
N ASP A 537 -17.03 3.58 -10.37
CA ASP A 537 -16.86 4.54 -11.44
C ASP A 537 -17.51 4.00 -12.72
N ALA A 538 -17.76 4.88 -13.69
CA ALA A 538 -18.30 4.56 -15.00
C ALA A 538 -17.83 5.61 -16.02
N THR A 539 -17.71 5.23 -17.29
CA THR A 539 -17.42 6.15 -18.38
C THR A 539 -18.16 5.72 -19.64
N TRP A 540 -18.63 6.69 -20.41
CA TRP A 540 -19.21 6.47 -21.73
C TRP A 540 -18.13 6.70 -22.78
N VAL A 541 -17.96 5.73 -23.67
CA VAL A 541 -16.99 5.82 -24.77
C VAL A 541 -17.67 5.35 -26.04
N ASP A 542 -17.62 6.20 -27.06
CA ASP A 542 -17.98 5.83 -28.42
C ASP A 542 -16.82 5.03 -29.03
N LEU A 543 -17.05 3.73 -29.27
CA LEU A 543 -16.03 2.81 -29.79
C LEU A 543 -15.93 2.84 -31.32
N ASP A 544 -16.88 3.50 -32.00
CA ASP A 544 -16.99 3.54 -33.46
C ASP A 544 -16.46 4.85 -34.07
N LYS A 545 -15.86 5.73 -33.26
CA LYS A 545 -15.22 6.98 -33.70
C LYS A 545 -13.88 6.83 -34.39
#